data_AF-A0A951RJL1-F1
#
_entry.id   AF-A0A951RJL1-F1
#
_cell.length_a   1.000
_cell.length_b   1.000
_cell.length_c   1.000
_cell.angle_alpha   90.00
_cell.angle_beta   90.00
_cell.angle_gamma   90.00
#
_symmetry.space_group_name_H-M   'P 1'
#
loop_
_entity.id
_entity.type
_entity.pdbx_description
1 polymer ?
#
loop_
_entity_poly.entity_id
_entity_poly.type
_entity_poly.pdbx_seq_one_letter_code
_entity_poly.pdbx_strand_id
1 'polypeptide(L)'
;TTEYGIEFYVENDSVQSTCNCPYDGVCKHTVAALLYIVNEGIDHISTYALNSPTASQSLDFLRKYLESFTKEELISLVVKFAPENFIMEIKNREETASNAEEIFRKADKKIRKLFEDEDLLYDPSGMEQALLSQLNKLKGLEARLPVEIGELILFIIRGIDAAFDDGYLYIDNYYGDEYFESEEFCDYVISYVKQLPFKAKTGYLTELDQALNEMSYSTFATIQESYHRVFSDHEREDVKTLLKPDGEIATTIISRLYKFLEPVLSPDEKEIILRTISSSDADHFLSFCVQLSGQNRYPEVIDLIKDDSIGFKMPVPSCTAW
;
A
#
# COMPACT_ATOMS: atom_id res chain seq x y z
N THR A 1 -35.21 -9.32 18.67
CA THR A 1 -33.74 -9.26 18.72
C THR A 1 -33.26 -9.26 17.29
N THR A 2 -32.52 -8.24 16.87
CA THR A 2 -31.96 -8.20 15.51
C THR A 2 -30.86 -9.25 15.43
N GLU A 3 -30.95 -10.15 14.44
CA GLU A 3 -29.94 -11.17 14.21
C GLU A 3 -28.82 -10.55 13.35
N TYR A 4 -27.59 -10.56 13.86
CA TYR A 4 -26.41 -10.10 13.14
C TYR A 4 -25.67 -11.31 12.57
N GLY A 5 -25.36 -11.24 11.27
CA GLY A 5 -24.53 -12.21 10.57
C GLY A 5 -23.07 -11.79 10.63
N ILE A 6 -22.20 -12.76 10.88
CA ILE A 6 -20.75 -12.56 10.89
C ILE A 6 -20.15 -13.62 9.98
N GLU A 7 -19.32 -13.18 9.04
CA GLU A 7 -18.57 -14.05 8.14
C GLU A 7 -17.09 -13.95 8.49
N PHE A 8 -16.42 -15.10 8.56
CA PHE A 8 -14.98 -15.18 8.75
C PHE A 8 -14.36 -15.77 7.49
N TYR A 9 -13.28 -15.19 7.02
CA TYR A 9 -12.50 -15.70 5.89
C TYR A 9 -11.00 -15.60 6.20
N VAL A 10 -10.22 -16.48 5.59
CA VAL A 10 -8.76 -16.51 5.77
C VAL A 10 -8.13 -15.93 4.52
N GLU A 11 -7.33 -14.89 4.68
CA GLU A 11 -6.60 -14.25 3.60
C GLU A 11 -5.16 -13.97 4.07
N ASN A 12 -4.16 -14.38 3.29
CA ASN A 12 -2.73 -14.19 3.58
C ASN A 12 -2.30 -14.60 5.01
N ASP A 13 -2.69 -15.81 5.43
CA ASP A 13 -2.45 -16.36 6.78
C ASP A 13 -3.05 -15.51 7.94
N SER A 14 -3.96 -14.59 7.63
CA SER A 14 -4.71 -13.79 8.60
C SER A 14 -6.20 -14.14 8.57
N VAL A 15 -6.84 -14.14 9.74
CA VAL A 15 -8.31 -14.31 9.85
C VAL A 15 -8.94 -12.93 9.76
N GLN A 16 -9.75 -12.74 8.72
CA GLN A 16 -10.55 -11.55 8.49
C GLN A 16 -12.00 -11.83 8.85
N SER A 17 -12.77 -10.76 9.11
CA SER A 17 -14.18 -10.88 9.43
C SER A 17 -15.00 -9.70 8.92
N THR A 18 -16.20 -9.98 8.45
CA THR A 18 -17.22 -8.97 8.17
C THR A 18 -18.43 -9.19 9.06
N CYS A 19 -19.02 -8.11 9.55
CA CYS A 19 -20.26 -8.15 10.32
C CYS A 19 -21.27 -7.21 9.68
N ASN A 20 -22.51 -7.67 9.51
CA ASN A 20 -23.59 -6.86 8.93
C ASN A 20 -24.19 -5.84 9.93
N CYS A 21 -23.49 -5.55 11.02
CA CYS A 21 -23.93 -4.53 11.97
C CYS A 21 -23.56 -3.13 11.44
N PRO A 22 -24.28 -2.06 11.86
CA PRO A 22 -24.09 -0.72 11.34
C PRO A 22 -22.82 0.00 11.85
N TYR A 23 -21.85 -0.76 12.36
CA TYR A 23 -20.58 -0.24 12.88
C TYR A 23 -19.45 -0.75 12.00
N ASP A 24 -18.58 0.15 11.55
CA ASP A 24 -17.42 -0.19 10.74
C ASP A 24 -16.31 -0.86 11.59
N GLY A 25 -15.59 -1.81 10.97
CA GLY A 25 -14.46 -2.52 11.59
C GLY A 25 -14.82 -3.69 12.52
N VAL A 26 -13.89 -4.05 13.40
CA VAL A 26 -14.04 -5.19 14.33
C VAL A 26 -15.04 -4.85 15.42
N CYS A 27 -16.27 -5.36 15.31
CA CYS A 27 -17.34 -5.08 16.25
C CYS A 27 -17.39 -6.10 17.41
N LYS A 28 -18.13 -5.76 18.48
CA LYS A 28 -18.37 -6.65 19.64
C LYS A 28 -18.99 -8.01 19.27
N HIS A 29 -19.71 -8.08 18.14
CA HIS A 29 -20.31 -9.32 17.66
C HIS A 29 -19.25 -10.25 17.08
N THR A 30 -18.28 -9.72 16.30
CA THR A 30 -17.12 -10.47 15.80
C THR A 30 -16.35 -11.14 16.94
N VAL A 31 -16.05 -10.37 18.00
CA VAL A 31 -15.34 -10.89 19.18
C VAL A 31 -16.15 -11.95 19.91
N ALA A 32 -17.47 -11.72 20.09
CA ALA A 32 -18.35 -12.69 20.72
C ALA A 32 -18.45 -14.00 19.91
N ALA A 33 -18.51 -13.92 18.58
CA ALA A 33 -18.53 -15.10 17.71
C ALA A 33 -17.20 -15.87 17.76
N LEU A 34 -16.04 -15.20 17.75
CA LEU A 34 -14.75 -15.86 17.92
C LEU A 34 -14.64 -16.56 19.28
N LEU A 35 -15.07 -15.91 20.36
CA LEU A 35 -15.07 -16.51 21.70
C LEU A 35 -16.01 -17.71 21.79
N TYR A 36 -17.16 -17.64 21.12
CA TYR A 36 -18.11 -18.76 21.04
C TYR A 36 -17.51 -19.93 20.26
N ILE A 37 -16.85 -19.69 19.12
CA ILE A 37 -16.15 -20.71 18.32
C ILE A 37 -15.03 -21.38 19.12
N VAL A 38 -14.27 -20.60 19.89
CA VAL A 38 -13.18 -21.11 20.74
C VAL A 38 -13.71 -22.00 21.87
N ASN A 39 -14.86 -21.66 22.47
CA ASN A 39 -15.42 -22.39 23.60
C ASN A 39 -16.31 -23.58 23.21
N GLU A 40 -17.11 -23.44 22.15
CA GLU A 40 -18.17 -24.39 21.79
C GLU A 40 -17.86 -25.17 20.51
N GLY A 41 -16.70 -24.92 19.87
CA GLY A 41 -16.27 -25.58 18.65
C GLY A 41 -16.93 -25.02 17.39
N ILE A 42 -16.81 -25.73 16.26
CA ILE A 42 -17.27 -25.27 14.93
C ILE A 42 -18.50 -26.02 14.39
N ASP A 43 -19.05 -26.96 15.17
CA ASP A 43 -20.06 -27.92 14.69
C ASP A 43 -21.42 -27.27 14.32
N HIS A 44 -21.65 -26.05 14.81
CA HIS A 44 -22.87 -25.26 14.60
C HIS A 44 -22.69 -24.15 13.54
N ILE A 45 -21.51 -24.05 12.92
CA ILE A 45 -21.23 -23.08 11.86
C ILE A 45 -21.73 -23.63 10.52
N SER A 46 -22.57 -22.85 9.84
CA SER A 46 -22.96 -23.16 8.47
C SER A 46 -21.78 -22.86 7.54
N THR A 47 -21.04 -23.88 7.14
CA THR A 47 -19.94 -23.76 6.18
C THR A 47 -20.51 -23.65 4.77
N TYR A 48 -20.72 -22.42 4.31
CA TYR A 48 -20.84 -22.15 2.89
C TYR A 48 -19.43 -22.03 2.33
N ALA A 49 -18.94 -23.12 1.72
CA ALA A 49 -17.79 -23.01 0.83
C ALA A 49 -18.22 -22.15 -0.36
N LEU A 50 -18.07 -20.83 -0.23
CA LEU A 50 -18.02 -19.93 -1.36
C LEU A 50 -16.86 -20.44 -2.22
N ASN A 51 -17.19 -21.08 -3.33
CA ASN A 51 -16.30 -21.25 -4.47
C ASN A 51 -16.02 -19.88 -5.09
N SER A 52 -15.57 -18.91 -4.29
CA SER A 52 -14.90 -17.73 -4.78
C SER A 52 -13.55 -18.20 -5.26
N PRO A 53 -13.24 -18.11 -6.56
CA PRO A 53 -11.91 -18.41 -7.05
C PRO A 53 -10.99 -17.29 -6.54
N THR A 54 -10.42 -17.49 -5.36
CA THR A 54 -9.15 -16.86 -5.02
C THR A 54 -8.20 -17.19 -6.17
N ALA A 55 -7.58 -16.16 -6.75
CA ALA A 55 -6.51 -16.28 -7.74
C ALA A 55 -5.22 -16.88 -7.15
N SER A 56 -5.36 -17.83 -6.21
CA SER A 56 -4.33 -18.68 -5.64
C SER A 56 -4.68 -20.16 -5.79
N GLN A 57 -5.65 -20.54 -6.64
CA GLN A 57 -5.53 -21.84 -7.32
C GLN A 57 -4.18 -21.80 -8.02
N SER A 58 -3.23 -22.62 -7.56
CA SER A 58 -1.89 -22.60 -8.12
C SER A 58 -2.02 -22.67 -9.63
N LEU A 59 -1.43 -21.69 -10.31
CA LEU A 59 -1.31 -21.69 -11.77
C LEU A 59 -0.38 -22.84 -12.21
N ASP A 60 -0.19 -23.89 -11.40
CA ASP A 60 0.66 -25.04 -11.69
C ASP A 60 0.18 -25.76 -12.95
N PHE A 61 -1.13 -25.80 -13.22
CA PHE A 61 -1.62 -26.35 -14.48
C PHE A 61 -1.20 -25.50 -15.68
N LEU A 62 -1.26 -24.16 -15.55
CA LEU A 62 -0.82 -23.23 -16.59
C LEU A 62 0.71 -23.25 -16.73
N ARG A 63 1.44 -23.34 -15.62
CA ARG A 63 2.90 -23.49 -15.58
C ARG A 63 3.32 -24.77 -16.28
N LYS A 64 2.74 -25.92 -15.92
CA LYS A 64 2.97 -27.21 -16.60
C LYS A 64 2.62 -27.16 -18.08
N TYR A 65 1.55 -26.44 -18.44
CA TYR A 65 1.18 -26.23 -19.83
C TYR A 65 2.24 -25.41 -20.57
N LEU A 66 2.68 -24.27 -20.03
CA LEU A 66 3.73 -23.43 -20.61
C LEU A 66 5.10 -24.14 -20.66
N GLU A 67 5.44 -24.95 -19.66
CA GLU A 67 6.65 -25.79 -19.63
C GLU A 67 6.66 -26.87 -20.71
N SER A 68 5.49 -27.24 -21.27
CA SER A 68 5.41 -28.21 -22.37
C SER A 68 5.73 -27.59 -23.75
N PHE A 69 5.85 -26.26 -23.83
CA PHE A 69 6.12 -25.54 -25.06
C PHE A 69 7.63 -25.34 -25.25
N THR A 70 8.07 -25.39 -26.50
CA THR A 70 9.41 -24.93 -26.88
C THR A 70 9.54 -23.41 -26.72
N LYS A 71 10.78 -22.91 -26.69
CA LYS A 71 11.06 -21.47 -26.63
C LYS A 71 10.37 -20.71 -27.77
N GLU A 72 10.40 -21.27 -28.98
CA GLU A 72 9.82 -20.67 -30.19
C GLU A 72 8.29 -20.58 -30.12
N GLU A 73 7.65 -21.60 -29.56
CA GLU A 73 6.20 -21.61 -29.34
C GLU A 73 5.80 -20.63 -28.23
N LEU A 74 6.59 -20.51 -27.17
CA LEU A 74 6.39 -19.51 -26.12
C LEU A 74 6.53 -18.09 -26.67
N ILE A 75 7.56 -17.81 -27.49
CA ILE A 75 7.72 -16.52 -28.17
C ILE A 75 6.49 -16.23 -29.02
N SER A 76 6.01 -17.21 -29.78
CA SER A 76 4.82 -17.06 -30.63
C SER A 76 3.57 -16.75 -29.81
N LEU A 77 3.43 -17.37 -28.64
CA LEU A 77 2.31 -17.17 -27.74
C LEU A 77 2.36 -15.77 -27.11
N VAL A 78 3.54 -15.31 -26.67
CA VAL A 78 3.74 -13.95 -26.16
C VAL A 78 3.44 -12.93 -27.25
N VAL A 79 3.99 -13.07 -28.46
CA VAL A 79 3.73 -12.13 -29.57
C VAL A 79 2.24 -12.08 -29.93
N LYS A 80 1.53 -13.21 -29.83
CA LYS A 80 0.10 -13.30 -30.17
C LYS A 80 -0.81 -12.65 -29.13
N PHE A 81 -0.47 -12.75 -27.85
CA PHE A 81 -1.37 -12.36 -26.75
C PHE A 81 -0.84 -11.19 -25.89
N ALA A 82 0.35 -10.68 -26.20
CA ALA A 82 0.90 -9.52 -25.51
C ALA A 82 -0.01 -8.29 -25.70
N PRO A 83 -0.48 -7.66 -24.61
CA PRO A 83 -1.25 -6.43 -24.73
C PRO A 83 -0.35 -5.28 -25.23
N GLU A 84 -0.96 -4.27 -25.85
CA GLU A 84 -0.22 -3.18 -26.51
C GLU A 84 0.69 -2.41 -25.53
N ASN A 85 0.24 -2.21 -24.30
CA ASN A 85 1.02 -1.56 -23.24
C ASN A 85 2.29 -2.35 -22.89
N PHE A 86 2.22 -3.69 -22.83
CA PHE A 86 3.38 -4.54 -22.60
C PHE A 86 4.38 -4.49 -23.76
N ILE A 87 3.88 -4.48 -25.00
CA ILE A 87 4.74 -4.33 -26.19
C ILE A 87 5.44 -2.96 -26.18
N MET A 88 4.72 -1.90 -25.84
CA MET A 88 5.26 -0.55 -25.74
C MET A 88 6.30 -0.44 -24.63
N GLU A 89 6.05 -1.05 -23.46
CA GLU A 89 7.02 -1.11 -22.37
C GLU A 89 8.34 -1.77 -22.80
N ILE A 90 8.28 -2.90 -23.51
CA ILE A 90 9.48 -3.56 -24.03
C ILE A 90 10.21 -2.67 -25.04
N LYS A 91 9.49 -2.00 -25.95
CA LYS A 91 10.09 -1.06 -26.90
C LYS A 91 10.79 0.08 -26.19
N ASN A 92 10.13 0.68 -25.21
CA ASN A 92 10.65 1.77 -24.39
C ASN A 92 11.96 1.38 -23.68
N ARG A 93 12.09 0.12 -23.23
CA ARG A 93 13.33 -0.41 -22.64
C ARG A 93 14.50 -0.47 -23.62
N GLU A 94 14.25 -0.52 -24.92
CA GLU A 94 15.28 -0.55 -25.97
C GLU A 94 15.51 0.82 -26.65
N GLU A 95 14.75 1.85 -26.26
CA GLU A 95 14.83 3.17 -26.90
C GLU A 95 16.17 3.88 -26.70
N THR A 96 16.49 4.81 -27.61
CA THR A 96 17.65 5.69 -27.42
C THR A 96 17.34 6.76 -26.36
N ALA A 97 18.37 7.32 -25.73
CA ALA A 97 18.19 8.38 -24.72
C ALA A 97 17.38 9.58 -25.28
N SER A 98 17.70 10.03 -26.49
CA SER A 98 16.98 11.14 -27.14
C SER A 98 15.51 10.83 -27.42
N ASN A 99 15.19 9.59 -27.81
CA ASN A 99 13.80 9.19 -28.02
C ASN A 99 13.04 9.06 -26.70
N ALA A 100 13.68 8.49 -25.66
CA ALA A 100 13.11 8.39 -24.33
C ALA A 100 12.73 9.77 -23.78
N GLU A 101 13.62 10.76 -23.89
CA GLU A 101 13.35 12.15 -23.51
C GLU A 101 12.18 12.75 -24.30
N GLU A 102 12.09 12.47 -25.60
CA GLU A 102 10.98 12.96 -26.42
C GLU A 102 9.63 12.35 -26.01
N ILE A 103 9.61 11.04 -25.76
CA ILE A 103 8.43 10.32 -25.27
C ILE A 103 8.00 10.91 -23.91
N PHE A 104 8.95 11.03 -22.98
CA PHE A 104 8.71 11.60 -21.67
C PHE A 104 8.13 13.01 -21.76
N ARG A 105 8.78 13.92 -22.49
CA ARG A 105 8.32 15.31 -22.64
C ARG A 105 6.92 15.41 -23.23
N LYS A 106 6.55 14.51 -24.15
CA LYS A 106 5.19 14.47 -24.73
C LYS A 106 4.16 14.01 -23.70
N ALA A 107 4.48 13.01 -22.88
CA ALA A 107 3.61 12.50 -21.84
C ALA A 107 3.49 13.48 -20.66
N ASP A 108 4.61 13.99 -20.14
CA ASP A 108 4.68 15.02 -19.08
C ASP A 108 3.81 16.24 -19.44
N LYS A 109 3.99 16.79 -20.65
CA LYS A 109 3.15 17.92 -21.12
C LYS A 109 1.66 17.57 -21.15
N LYS A 110 1.29 16.34 -21.49
CA LYS A 110 -0.11 15.92 -21.51
C LYS A 110 -0.67 15.72 -20.10
N ILE A 111 0.11 15.13 -19.20
CA ILE A 111 -0.27 14.92 -17.79
C ILE A 111 -0.49 16.27 -17.12
N ARG A 112 0.45 17.21 -17.26
CA ARG A 112 0.30 18.56 -16.69
C ARG A 112 -0.97 19.26 -17.15
N LYS A 113 -1.33 19.09 -18.44
CA LYS A 113 -2.57 19.65 -19.00
C LYS A 113 -3.85 19.02 -18.45
N LEU A 114 -3.81 17.79 -17.93
CA LEU A 114 -4.99 17.17 -17.31
C LEU A 114 -5.45 17.99 -16.08
N PHE A 115 -4.49 18.53 -15.32
CA PHE A 115 -4.74 19.39 -14.16
C PHE A 115 -5.11 20.83 -14.52
N GLU A 116 -5.12 21.18 -15.81
CA GLU A 116 -5.59 22.48 -16.32
C GLU A 116 -7.00 22.38 -16.93
N ASP A 117 -7.56 21.17 -17.03
CA ASP A 117 -8.83 20.87 -17.68
C ASP A 117 -9.94 20.73 -16.62
N GLU A 118 -10.65 21.82 -16.33
CA GLU A 118 -11.72 21.86 -15.32
C GLU A 118 -12.81 20.82 -15.59
N ASP A 119 -13.18 20.59 -16.86
CA ASP A 119 -14.21 19.61 -17.22
C ASP A 119 -13.77 18.19 -16.82
N LEU A 120 -12.49 17.87 -17.01
CA LEU A 120 -11.92 16.58 -16.60
C LEU A 120 -11.79 16.45 -15.08
N LEU A 121 -11.50 17.55 -14.37
CA LEU A 121 -11.40 17.56 -12.90
C LEU A 121 -12.76 17.33 -12.21
N TYR A 122 -13.88 17.56 -12.90
CA TYR A 122 -15.23 17.18 -12.45
C TYR A 122 -15.62 15.72 -12.78
N ASP A 123 -14.74 14.96 -13.45
CA ASP A 123 -14.95 13.56 -13.82
C ASP A 123 -13.82 12.70 -13.23
N PRO A 124 -13.91 12.24 -11.97
CA PRO A 124 -12.87 11.46 -11.30
C PRO A 124 -12.43 10.23 -12.12
N SER A 125 -13.40 9.46 -12.62
CA SER A 125 -13.17 8.30 -13.49
C SER A 125 -12.45 8.68 -14.79
N GLY A 126 -12.90 9.75 -15.46
CA GLY A 126 -12.27 10.25 -16.67
C GLY A 126 -10.84 10.72 -16.44
N MET A 127 -10.59 11.40 -15.33
CA MET A 127 -9.27 11.85 -14.90
C MET A 127 -8.32 10.66 -14.69
N GLU A 128 -8.78 9.61 -13.99
CA GLU A 128 -8.00 8.38 -13.80
C GLU A 128 -7.60 7.75 -15.14
N GLN A 129 -8.58 7.52 -16.03
CA GLN A 129 -8.32 6.91 -17.33
C GLN A 129 -7.34 7.73 -18.18
N ALA A 130 -7.49 9.06 -18.18
CA ALA A 130 -6.62 9.96 -18.93
C ALA A 130 -5.18 9.94 -18.38
N LEU A 131 -5.04 9.95 -17.05
CA LEU A 131 -3.77 9.86 -16.35
C LEU A 131 -3.06 8.54 -16.64
N LEU A 132 -3.73 7.41 -16.42
CA LEU A 132 -3.19 6.07 -16.65
C LEU A 132 -2.82 5.86 -18.13
N SER A 133 -3.60 6.41 -19.06
CA SER A 133 -3.27 6.38 -20.49
C SER A 133 -1.92 7.06 -20.80
N GLN A 134 -1.57 8.14 -20.11
CA GLN A 134 -0.27 8.79 -20.28
C GLN A 134 0.85 8.05 -19.54
N LEU A 135 0.62 7.61 -18.29
CA LEU A 135 1.60 6.85 -17.51
C LEU A 135 1.97 5.52 -18.17
N ASN A 136 1.01 4.85 -18.80
CA ASN A 136 1.27 3.63 -19.56
C ASN A 136 2.28 3.84 -20.70
N LYS A 137 2.39 5.06 -21.27
CA LYS A 137 3.39 5.40 -22.31
C LYS A 137 4.79 5.57 -21.76
N LEU A 138 4.92 5.76 -20.44
CA LEU A 138 6.19 5.93 -19.74
C LEU A 138 6.76 4.60 -19.23
N LYS A 139 5.93 3.55 -19.13
CA LYS A 139 6.37 2.21 -18.73
C LYS A 139 7.57 1.78 -19.57
N GLY A 140 8.63 1.29 -18.92
CA GLY A 140 9.86 0.84 -19.54
C GLY A 140 10.93 1.92 -19.70
N LEU A 141 10.64 3.19 -19.38
CA LEU A 141 11.61 4.29 -19.42
C LEU A 141 12.33 4.51 -18.08
N GLU A 142 11.92 3.82 -17.00
CA GLU A 142 12.37 4.04 -15.62
C GLU A 142 13.88 3.87 -15.45
N ALA A 143 14.50 2.96 -16.20
CA ALA A 143 15.94 2.75 -16.16
C ALA A 143 16.76 3.89 -16.79
N ARG A 144 16.15 4.69 -17.68
CA ARG A 144 16.81 5.80 -18.39
C ARG A 144 16.48 7.16 -17.82
N LEU A 145 15.24 7.34 -17.39
CA LEU A 145 14.72 8.61 -16.87
C LEU A 145 14.16 8.43 -15.45
N PRO A 146 14.92 7.84 -14.51
CA PRO A 146 14.40 7.57 -13.17
C PRO A 146 14.04 8.88 -12.47
N VAL A 147 14.92 9.89 -12.51
CA VAL A 147 14.71 11.15 -11.80
C VAL A 147 13.47 11.88 -12.33
N GLU A 148 13.36 12.01 -13.65
CA GLU A 148 12.28 12.73 -14.30
C GLU A 148 10.92 12.06 -14.10
N ILE A 149 10.87 10.73 -14.11
CA ILE A 149 9.65 9.97 -13.81
C ILE A 149 9.27 10.11 -12.34
N GLY A 150 10.24 10.06 -11.42
CA GLY A 150 10.01 10.30 -10.00
C GLY A 150 9.43 11.69 -9.72
N GLU A 151 10.01 12.73 -10.31
CA GLU A 151 9.51 14.10 -10.20
C GLU A 151 8.08 14.24 -10.74
N LEU A 152 7.77 13.56 -11.85
CA LEU A 152 6.43 13.55 -12.44
C LEU A 152 5.41 12.83 -11.53
N ILE A 153 5.79 11.72 -10.89
CA ILE A 153 4.92 11.03 -9.92
C ILE A 153 4.60 11.96 -8.74
N LEU A 154 5.61 12.62 -8.17
CA LEU A 154 5.40 13.58 -7.07
C LEU A 154 4.52 14.77 -7.51
N PHE A 155 4.68 15.24 -8.75
CA PHE A 155 3.81 16.26 -9.33
C PHE A 155 2.36 15.78 -9.40
N ILE A 156 2.11 14.55 -9.85
CA ILE A 156 0.76 13.97 -9.94
C ILE A 156 0.12 13.88 -8.55
N ILE A 157 0.85 13.33 -7.56
CA ILE A 157 0.36 13.20 -6.18
C ILE A 157 -0.09 14.56 -5.62
N ARG A 158 0.79 15.57 -5.73
CA ARG A 158 0.50 16.94 -5.25
C ARG A 158 -0.60 17.62 -6.07
N GLY A 159 -0.68 17.35 -7.37
CA GLY A 159 -1.71 17.89 -8.24
C GLY A 159 -3.10 17.35 -7.90
N ILE A 160 -3.19 16.07 -7.52
CA ILE A 160 -4.43 15.44 -7.09
C ILE A 160 -4.86 15.98 -5.73
N ASP A 161 -3.92 16.11 -4.78
CA ASP A 161 -4.19 16.72 -3.46
C ASP A 161 -4.71 18.15 -3.59
N ALA A 162 -4.04 18.98 -4.41
CA ALA A 162 -4.46 20.36 -4.67
C ALA A 162 -5.85 20.42 -5.34
N ALA A 163 -6.15 19.50 -6.27
CA ALA A 163 -7.46 19.44 -6.90
C ALA A 163 -8.56 19.09 -5.88
N PHE A 164 -8.30 18.18 -4.95
CA PHE A 164 -9.23 17.90 -3.85
C PHE A 164 -9.44 19.12 -2.94
N ASP A 165 -8.35 19.81 -2.57
CA ASP A 165 -8.41 21.04 -1.76
C ASP A 165 -9.24 22.15 -2.46
N ASP A 166 -9.17 22.23 -3.78
CA ASP A 166 -9.93 23.18 -4.61
C ASP A 166 -11.40 22.77 -4.84
N GLY A 167 -11.80 21.59 -4.38
CA GLY A 167 -13.19 21.11 -4.50
C GLY A 167 -13.47 20.22 -5.72
N TYR A 168 -12.43 19.75 -6.42
CA TYR A 168 -12.52 18.84 -7.56
C TYR A 168 -12.30 17.38 -7.15
N LEU A 169 -12.44 16.47 -8.12
CA LEU A 169 -12.18 15.04 -7.98
C LEU A 169 -13.06 14.33 -6.93
N TYR A 170 -14.16 14.95 -6.53
CA TYR A 170 -15.28 14.29 -5.86
C TYR A 170 -16.59 14.80 -6.44
N ILE A 171 -17.54 13.89 -6.59
CA ILE A 171 -18.91 14.14 -6.99
C ILE A 171 -19.75 13.83 -5.75
N ASP A 172 -20.12 14.87 -5.01
CA ASP A 172 -21.13 14.78 -3.96
C ASP A 172 -22.50 15.01 -4.61
N ASN A 173 -23.20 13.92 -4.91
CA ASN A 173 -24.58 13.99 -5.37
C ASN A 173 -25.48 13.02 -4.61
N TYR A 174 -26.80 13.30 -4.67
CA TYR A 174 -27.83 12.53 -3.96
C TYR A 174 -27.87 11.01 -4.26
N TYR A 175 -27.12 10.53 -5.25
CA TYR A 175 -27.14 9.15 -5.75
C TYR A 175 -25.83 8.38 -5.55
N GLY A 176 -24.79 9.00 -5.01
CA GLY A 176 -23.53 8.34 -4.65
C GLY A 176 -22.35 9.29 -4.59
N ASP A 177 -21.42 8.98 -3.69
CA ASP A 177 -20.14 9.66 -3.57
C ASP A 177 -19.15 8.95 -4.51
N GLU A 178 -18.77 9.62 -5.61
CA GLU A 178 -17.66 9.17 -6.45
C GLU A 178 -16.50 10.13 -6.23
N TYR A 179 -15.34 9.63 -5.85
CA TYR A 179 -14.14 10.44 -5.72
C TYR A 179 -12.96 9.72 -6.35
N PHE A 180 -11.92 10.47 -6.68
CA PHE A 180 -10.75 9.90 -7.31
C PHE A 180 -10.05 8.94 -6.34
N GLU A 181 -10.04 7.67 -6.69
CA GLU A 181 -9.17 6.63 -6.14
C GLU A 181 -8.57 5.86 -7.30
N SER A 182 -7.29 5.49 -7.20
CA SER A 182 -6.64 4.73 -8.27
C SER A 182 -5.63 3.74 -7.71
N GLU A 183 -6.07 2.48 -7.57
CA GLU A 183 -5.19 1.37 -7.24
C GLU A 183 -4.14 1.17 -8.34
N GLU A 184 -4.51 1.33 -9.62
CA GLU A 184 -3.57 1.20 -10.74
C GLU A 184 -2.45 2.24 -10.70
N PHE A 185 -2.76 3.48 -10.28
CA PHE A 185 -1.74 4.50 -10.05
C PHE A 185 -0.83 4.14 -8.87
N CYS A 186 -1.40 3.67 -7.76
CA CYS A 186 -0.62 3.22 -6.61
C CYS A 186 0.35 2.10 -7.00
N ASP A 187 -0.12 1.11 -7.76
CA ASP A 187 0.67 0.00 -8.27
C ASP A 187 1.76 0.46 -9.23
N TYR A 188 1.48 1.47 -10.06
CA TYR A 188 2.49 2.11 -10.92
C TYR A 188 3.62 2.72 -10.08
N VAL A 189 3.28 3.49 -9.04
CA VAL A 189 4.27 4.11 -8.14
C VAL A 189 5.10 3.05 -7.42
N ILE A 190 4.46 2.03 -6.83
CA ILE A 190 5.14 0.92 -6.14
C ILE A 190 6.09 0.19 -7.10
N SER A 191 5.65 -0.07 -8.32
CA SER A 191 6.44 -0.73 -9.35
C SER A 191 7.64 0.10 -9.79
N TYR A 192 7.47 1.43 -9.90
CA TYR A 192 8.56 2.35 -10.19
C TYR A 192 9.61 2.34 -9.06
N VAL A 193 9.20 2.52 -7.81
CA VAL A 193 10.12 2.54 -6.66
C VAL A 193 10.90 1.23 -6.55
N LYS A 194 10.23 0.09 -6.78
CA LYS A 194 10.86 -1.24 -6.75
C LYS A 194 12.00 -1.41 -7.76
N GLN A 195 11.91 -0.75 -8.92
CA GLN A 195 12.90 -0.84 -9.99
C GLN A 195 14.14 0.04 -9.76
N LEU A 196 14.05 1.02 -8.86
CA LEU A 196 15.17 1.90 -8.56
C LEU A 196 16.32 1.16 -7.88
N PRO A 197 17.59 1.51 -8.18
CA PRO A 197 18.73 1.04 -7.40
C PRO A 197 18.58 1.41 -5.93
N PHE A 198 19.04 0.55 -5.00
CA PHE A 198 18.82 0.70 -3.55
C PHE A 198 19.01 2.14 -3.02
N LYS A 199 20.13 2.79 -3.33
CA LYS A 199 20.40 4.17 -2.87
C LYS A 199 19.40 5.21 -3.43
N ALA A 200 19.01 5.08 -4.68
CA ALA A 200 18.03 5.97 -5.31
C ALA A 200 16.62 5.68 -4.78
N LYS A 201 16.29 4.40 -4.59
CA LYS A 201 15.06 3.91 -3.98
C LYS A 201 14.84 4.51 -2.59
N THR A 202 15.86 4.45 -1.72
CA THR A 202 15.75 4.97 -0.36
C THR A 202 15.63 6.50 -0.32
N GLY A 203 16.35 7.22 -1.18
CA GLY A 203 16.23 8.68 -1.28
C GLY A 203 14.84 9.10 -1.76
N TYR A 204 14.37 8.49 -2.85
CA TYR A 204 13.05 8.77 -3.39
C TYR A 204 11.92 8.40 -2.42
N LEU A 205 12.05 7.30 -1.66
CA LEU A 205 11.06 6.90 -0.67
C LEU A 205 10.88 7.97 0.42
N THR A 206 11.95 8.66 0.82
CA THR A 206 11.86 9.79 1.76
C THR A 206 11.06 10.95 1.18
N GLU A 207 11.31 11.33 -0.07
CA GLU A 207 10.57 12.40 -0.75
C GLU A 207 9.10 12.03 -0.96
N LEU A 208 8.84 10.77 -1.31
CA LEU A 208 7.50 10.23 -1.49
C LEU A 208 6.73 10.19 -0.17
N ASP A 209 7.35 9.72 0.91
CA ASP A 209 6.72 9.67 2.24
C ASP A 209 6.40 11.08 2.74
N GLN A 210 7.31 12.04 2.54
CA GLN A 210 7.03 13.44 2.86
C GLN A 210 5.82 13.96 2.09
N ALA A 211 5.79 13.76 0.76
CA ALA A 211 4.68 14.24 -0.06
C ALA A 211 3.34 13.61 0.36
N LEU A 212 3.32 12.33 0.71
CA LEU A 212 2.11 11.62 1.14
C LEU A 212 1.64 12.06 2.54
N ASN A 213 2.57 12.35 3.47
CA ASN A 213 2.22 12.83 4.81
C ASN A 213 1.79 14.30 4.83
N GLU A 214 2.11 15.07 3.79
CA GLU A 214 1.66 16.46 3.63
C GLU A 214 0.24 16.56 3.03
N MET A 215 -0.32 15.46 2.52
CA MET A 215 -1.64 15.45 1.89
C MET A 215 -2.78 15.66 2.90
N SER A 216 -3.82 16.35 2.46
CA SER A 216 -5.06 16.54 3.21
C SER A 216 -5.90 15.26 3.26
N TYR A 217 -5.83 14.44 2.21
CA TYR A 217 -6.66 13.25 2.00
C TYR A 217 -5.83 11.96 1.96
N SER A 218 -6.42 10.85 2.41
CA SER A 218 -5.77 9.53 2.42
C SER A 218 -5.84 8.79 1.08
N THR A 219 -6.02 9.51 -0.04
CA THR A 219 -6.22 8.96 -1.39
C THR A 219 -5.16 7.93 -1.80
N PHE A 220 -3.92 8.11 -1.33
CA PHE A 220 -2.79 7.26 -1.67
C PHE A 220 -2.23 6.47 -0.48
N ALA A 221 -3.03 6.23 0.56
CA ALA A 221 -2.60 5.47 1.74
C ALA A 221 -2.00 4.09 1.39
N THR A 222 -2.54 3.42 0.37
CA THR A 222 -2.05 2.14 -0.16
C THR A 222 -0.56 2.16 -0.52
N ILE A 223 -0.03 3.30 -0.96
CA ILE A 223 1.39 3.46 -1.30
C ILE A 223 2.24 3.33 -0.02
N GLN A 224 1.88 4.05 1.05
CA GLN A 224 2.60 4.02 2.33
C GLN A 224 2.51 2.64 3.00
N GLU A 225 1.33 2.02 2.94
CA GLU A 225 1.13 0.67 3.45
C GLU A 225 1.97 -0.38 2.70
N SER A 226 2.28 -0.12 1.43
CA SER A 226 3.04 -1.01 0.56
C SER A 226 4.56 -0.80 0.59
N TYR A 227 5.11 0.05 1.48
CA TYR A 227 6.56 0.27 1.57
C TYR A 227 7.36 -1.02 1.78
N HIS A 228 6.82 -1.98 2.52
CA HIS A 228 7.46 -3.29 2.69
C HIS A 228 7.63 -4.07 1.37
N ARG A 229 6.82 -3.78 0.33
CA ARG A 229 6.82 -4.49 -0.96
C ARG A 229 7.85 -3.95 -1.96
N VAL A 230 8.40 -2.76 -1.72
CA VAL A 230 9.37 -2.11 -2.63
C VAL A 230 10.80 -2.66 -2.45
N PHE A 231 11.07 -3.27 -1.29
CA PHE A 231 12.33 -3.93 -0.99
C PHE A 231 12.23 -5.44 -1.20
N SER A 232 13.28 -6.02 -1.75
CA SER A 232 13.44 -7.47 -1.85
C SER A 232 14.06 -8.03 -0.57
N ASP A 233 13.88 -9.33 -0.33
CA ASP A 233 14.47 -10.01 0.84
C ASP A 233 16.00 -9.88 0.90
N HIS A 234 16.66 -9.77 -0.25
CA HIS A 234 18.11 -9.58 -0.34
C HIS A 234 18.56 -8.19 0.11
N GLU A 235 17.69 -7.18 0.01
CA GLU A 235 17.96 -5.81 0.46
C GLU A 235 17.69 -5.63 1.97
N ARG A 236 17.16 -6.65 2.67
CA ARG A 236 16.68 -6.51 4.06
C ARG A 236 17.77 -6.07 5.05
N GLU A 237 18.96 -6.65 4.94
CA GLU A 237 20.11 -6.25 5.76
C GLU A 237 20.55 -4.82 5.44
N ASP A 238 20.52 -4.43 4.16
CA ASP A 238 20.86 -3.06 3.75
C ASP A 238 19.85 -2.06 4.33
N VAL A 239 18.55 -2.36 4.26
CA VAL A 239 17.49 -1.52 4.89
C VAL A 239 17.72 -1.42 6.40
N LYS A 240 18.06 -2.53 7.07
CA LYS A 240 18.37 -2.54 8.50
C LYS A 240 19.51 -1.57 8.84
N THR A 241 20.54 -1.46 7.99
CA THR A 241 21.66 -0.53 8.25
C THR A 241 21.25 0.94 8.27
N LEU A 242 20.13 1.30 7.65
CA LEU A 242 19.61 2.66 7.58
C LEU A 242 18.85 3.08 8.86
N LEU A 243 18.46 2.13 9.71
CA LEU A 243 17.70 2.36 10.95
C LEU A 243 18.56 2.76 12.14
N LYS A 244 19.85 3.01 11.93
CA LYS A 244 20.73 3.43 13.03
C LYS A 244 20.24 4.76 13.62
N PRO A 245 20.48 5.05 14.92
CA PRO A 245 20.01 6.28 15.58
C PRO A 245 20.43 7.59 14.89
N ASP A 246 21.51 7.55 14.09
CA ASP A 246 22.02 8.66 13.29
C ASP A 246 21.47 8.66 11.84
N GLY A 247 20.53 7.77 11.52
CA GLY A 247 19.96 7.58 10.20
C GLY A 247 18.97 8.67 9.84
N GLU A 248 18.97 9.07 8.57
CA GLU A 248 18.11 10.14 8.01
C GLU A 248 16.67 9.67 7.70
N ILE A 249 16.29 8.45 8.10
CA ILE A 249 14.97 7.90 7.77
C ILE A 249 13.90 8.41 8.74
N ALA A 250 12.82 8.95 8.18
CA ALA A 250 11.66 9.40 8.92
C ALA A 250 11.01 8.27 9.74
N THR A 251 10.53 8.57 10.94
CA THR A 251 9.87 7.61 11.86
C THR A 251 8.67 6.92 11.22
N THR A 252 7.96 7.60 10.33
CA THR A 252 6.86 7.09 9.50
C THR A 252 7.31 5.91 8.63
N ILE A 253 8.43 6.06 7.91
CA ILE A 253 9.01 4.99 7.09
C ILE A 253 9.44 3.80 7.96
N ILE A 254 10.10 4.07 9.10
CA ILE A 254 10.52 3.02 10.04
C ILE A 254 9.30 2.22 10.51
N SER A 255 8.21 2.91 10.86
CA SER A 255 6.95 2.29 11.26
C SER A 255 6.41 1.34 10.19
N ARG A 256 6.37 1.78 8.92
CA ARG A 256 5.85 0.98 7.80
C ARG A 256 6.78 -0.19 7.42
N LEU A 257 8.08 -0.09 7.70
CA LEU A 257 9.05 -1.14 7.39
C LEU A 257 9.28 -2.12 8.55
N TYR A 258 8.77 -1.85 9.76
CA TYR A 258 9.07 -2.66 10.94
C TYR A 258 8.78 -4.16 10.75
N LYS A 259 7.59 -4.52 10.25
CA LYS A 259 7.21 -5.93 10.00
C LYS A 259 8.14 -6.63 8.99
N PHE A 260 8.63 -5.90 7.99
CA PHE A 260 9.60 -6.42 7.01
C PHE A 260 10.97 -6.71 7.65
N LEU A 261 11.40 -5.84 8.56
CA LEU A 261 12.69 -5.91 9.23
C LEU A 261 12.70 -6.86 10.43
N GLU A 262 11.55 -7.05 11.07
CA GLU A 262 11.40 -7.82 12.30
C GLU A 262 12.18 -9.15 12.33
N PRO A 263 12.21 -9.98 11.26
CA PRO A 263 12.92 -11.26 11.29
C PRO A 263 14.45 -11.16 11.40
N VAL A 264 15.05 -10.02 11.08
CA VAL A 264 16.51 -9.80 11.13
C VAL A 264 16.96 -8.91 12.30
N LEU A 265 16.01 -8.37 13.06
CA LEU A 265 16.30 -7.53 14.23
C LEU A 265 16.59 -8.40 15.46
N SER A 266 17.70 -8.10 16.14
CA SER A 266 17.96 -8.62 17.48
C SER A 266 16.96 -8.06 18.50
N PRO A 267 16.78 -8.69 19.68
CA PRO A 267 15.88 -8.17 20.70
C PRO A 267 16.16 -6.71 21.06
N ASP A 268 17.43 -6.33 21.24
CA ASP A 268 17.80 -4.96 21.59
C ASP A 268 17.41 -3.97 20.46
N GLU A 269 17.64 -4.35 19.20
CA GLU A 269 17.26 -3.53 18.04
C GLU A 269 15.74 -3.37 17.92
N LYS A 270 14.97 -4.45 18.16
CA LYS A 270 13.50 -4.39 18.18
C LYS A 270 13.00 -3.42 19.25
N GLU A 271 13.58 -3.46 20.44
CA GLU A 271 13.18 -2.56 21.53
C GLU A 271 13.46 -1.10 21.18
N ILE A 272 14.64 -0.80 20.64
CA ILE A 272 15.01 0.57 20.23
C ILE A 272 14.03 1.10 19.17
N ILE A 273 13.73 0.28 18.15
CA ILE A 273 12.83 0.68 17.07
C ILE A 273 11.40 0.85 17.60
N LEU A 274 10.86 -0.15 18.31
CA LEU A 274 9.50 -0.11 18.85
C LEU A 274 9.30 1.06 19.83
N ARG A 275 10.30 1.38 20.66
CA ARG A 275 10.24 2.58 21.52
C ARG A 275 10.11 3.87 20.72
N THR A 276 10.62 3.91 19.50
CA THR A 276 10.56 5.08 18.61
C THR A 276 9.22 5.17 17.87
N ILE A 277 8.64 4.05 17.44
CA ILE A 277 7.43 4.03 16.59
C ILE A 277 6.12 3.75 17.35
N SER A 278 6.17 3.26 18.59
CA SER A 278 5.00 2.86 19.38
C SER A 278 4.08 4.00 19.79
N SER A 279 4.55 5.24 19.78
CA SER A 279 3.73 6.41 20.11
C SER A 279 2.70 6.75 19.02
N SER A 280 2.95 6.31 17.79
CA SER A 280 2.17 6.70 16.61
C SER A 280 1.26 5.59 16.09
N ASP A 281 1.39 4.35 16.57
CA ASP A 281 0.71 3.19 16.01
C ASP A 281 0.40 2.15 17.12
N ALA A 282 -0.85 1.70 17.18
CA ALA A 282 -1.34 0.77 18.19
C ALA A 282 -0.72 -0.63 18.07
N ASP A 283 -0.52 -1.12 16.85
CA ASP A 283 0.08 -2.44 16.60
C ASP A 283 1.53 -2.45 17.10
N HIS A 284 2.26 -1.35 16.87
CA HIS A 284 3.63 -1.21 17.36
C HIS A 284 3.69 -1.04 18.88
N PHE A 285 2.75 -0.31 19.48
CA PHE A 285 2.63 -0.22 20.93
C PHE A 285 2.39 -1.59 21.59
N LEU A 286 1.47 -2.38 21.03
CA LEU A 286 1.20 -3.73 21.50
C LEU A 286 2.42 -4.63 21.32
N SER A 287 3.08 -4.57 20.17
CA SER A 287 4.33 -5.31 19.91
C SER A 287 5.40 -4.96 20.93
N PHE A 288 5.51 -3.68 21.32
CA PHE A 288 6.46 -3.23 22.34
C PHE A 288 6.14 -3.81 23.72
N CYS A 289 4.87 -3.77 24.11
CA CYS A 289 4.41 -4.35 25.38
C CYS A 289 4.66 -5.86 25.45
N VAL A 290 4.41 -6.58 24.35
CA VAL A 290 4.68 -8.02 24.24
C VAL A 290 6.16 -8.31 24.40
N GLN A 291 7.02 -7.51 23.74
CA GLN A 291 8.46 -7.66 23.85
C GLN A 291 8.97 -7.46 25.29
N LEU A 292 8.55 -6.38 25.96
CA LEU A 292 8.92 -6.10 27.35
C LEU A 292 8.42 -7.18 28.31
N SER A 293 7.20 -7.67 28.09
CA SER A 293 6.61 -8.77 28.87
C SER A 293 7.41 -10.06 28.72
N GLY A 294 7.86 -10.38 27.50
CA GLY A 294 8.75 -11.52 27.23
C GLY A 294 10.10 -11.44 27.98
N GLN A 295 10.53 -10.24 28.35
CA GLN A 295 11.72 -9.99 29.19
C GLN A 295 11.42 -9.91 30.69
N ASN A 296 10.18 -10.18 31.12
CA ASN A 296 9.68 -10.01 32.50
C ASN A 296 9.70 -8.56 33.03
N ARG A 297 9.65 -7.56 32.14
CA ARG A 297 9.65 -6.13 32.48
C ARG A 297 8.23 -5.58 32.65
N TYR A 298 7.38 -6.31 33.36
CA TYR A 298 5.97 -5.96 33.59
C TYR A 298 5.74 -4.58 34.23
N PRO A 299 6.58 -4.11 35.18
CA PRO A 299 6.42 -2.76 35.72
C PRO A 299 6.49 -1.67 34.65
N GLU A 300 7.40 -1.79 33.68
CA GLU A 300 7.55 -0.82 32.59
C GLU A 300 6.37 -0.84 31.63
N VAL A 301 5.79 -2.02 31.36
CA VAL A 301 4.55 -2.13 30.58
C VAL A 301 3.38 -1.44 31.28
N ILE A 302 3.25 -1.63 32.59
CA ILE A 302 2.22 -0.98 33.40
C ILE A 302 2.39 0.55 33.36
N ASP A 303 3.63 1.02 33.44
CA ASP A 303 3.93 2.46 33.37
C ASP A 303 3.63 3.02 31.97
N LEU A 304 3.99 2.33 30.89
CA LEU A 304 3.65 2.73 29.51
C LEU A 304 2.14 2.82 29.25
N ILE A 305 1.34 1.95 29.88
CA ILE A 305 -0.12 1.98 29.76
C ILE A 305 -0.73 3.13 30.57
N LYS A 306 -0.08 3.54 31.67
CA LYS A 306 -0.57 4.59 32.58
C LYS A 306 -0.14 6.00 32.19
N ASP A 307 0.98 6.13 31.48
CA ASP A 307 1.58 7.41 31.16
C ASP A 307 0.96 8.02 29.89
N ASP A 308 0.17 9.07 30.02
CA ASP A 308 -0.44 9.81 28.88
C ASP A 308 0.59 10.54 27.99
N SER A 309 1.86 10.61 28.40
CA SER A 309 2.92 11.34 27.68
C SER A 309 3.80 10.46 26.77
N ILE A 310 3.86 9.15 27.05
CA ILE A 310 4.59 8.13 26.27
C ILE A 310 3.63 7.02 25.79
N GLY A 311 2.51 6.84 26.48
CA GLY A 311 1.44 5.92 26.12
C GLY A 311 0.68 6.38 24.89
N PHE A 312 0.28 5.40 24.09
CA PHE A 312 -0.55 5.57 22.90
C PHE A 312 -1.77 6.46 23.23
N LYS A 313 -1.88 7.63 22.60
CA LYS A 313 -3.05 8.50 22.74
C LYS A 313 -4.24 7.82 22.07
N MET A 314 -5.06 7.12 22.86
CA MET A 314 -6.36 6.69 22.35
C MET A 314 -7.15 7.92 21.90
N PRO A 315 -7.80 7.89 20.72
CA PRO A 315 -8.72 8.95 20.35
C PRO A 315 -9.79 9.01 21.44
N VAL A 316 -9.81 10.12 22.17
CA VAL A 316 -10.88 10.40 23.13
C VAL A 316 -12.14 10.53 22.28
N PRO A 317 -13.19 9.70 22.50
CA PRO A 317 -14.42 9.87 21.76
C PRO A 317 -14.93 11.28 22.04
N SER A 318 -15.05 12.10 21.00
CA SER A 318 -15.73 13.37 21.08
C SER A 318 -17.19 13.06 21.43
N CYS A 319 -17.52 13.11 22.72
CA CYS A 319 -18.89 13.31 23.15
C CYS A 319 -19.26 14.75 22.77
N THR A 320 -19.56 14.98 21.50
CA THR A 320 -20.48 16.05 21.13
C THR A 320 -21.85 15.57 21.57
N ALA A 321 -22.26 16.07 22.74
CA ALA A 321 -23.66 16.09 23.11
C ALA A 321 -24.42 16.82 21.99
N TRP A 322 -25.36 16.11 21.37
CA TRP A 322 -26.46 16.70 20.61
C TRP A 322 -27.51 17.24 21.59
#